data_AF-A0A938STV6-F1
#
_entry.id   AF-A0A938STV6-F1
#
_cell.length_a   1.000
_cell.length_b   1.000
_cell.length_c   1.000
_cell.angle_alpha   90.00
_cell.angle_beta   90.00
_cell.angle_gamma   90.00
#
_symmetry.space_group_name_H-M   'P 1'
#
loop_
_entity.id
_entity.type
_entity.pdbx_description
1 polymer ?
#
loop_
_entity_poly.entity_id
_entity_poly.type
_entity_poly.pdbx_seq_one_letter_code
_entity_poly.pdbx_strand_id
1 'polypeptide(L)'
;MRTEPQHVVHRILTGLVTIPCALLLTAATHAQCPADLTDDGMVGGMDLSVLMAAWATDGSQQPGSDINGDGVVGGADLAALLGAWGPCVTTPAWATLIEAWPDPSVVTNANLRAAITATGLAWRVKDTATQIEFVLIPPGSFQMGCSASQWFPCNPDESPVHTVTLTNAFYMGRYEVTQAQWQARMGLNPSYFQSVSEEVSATEVPNRPVERVSWDMIQGFLTPGMRLPTEAEWEYAYRAGTTTAFHGFAGSLNGTNDDSQLVNIAWYAANEGTQTRPVGGKFGNGYGLHDMSGNVIEWVSDQYDMNYYGSSPQNNPPGPDKGSTRVVRGGCFETRFDSTNTCRASYRAALAPENSPGTVGFRVARTP
;
A
#
# COMPACT_ATOMS: atom_id res chain seq x y z
N MET A 1 74.04 33.50 3.75
CA MET A 1 72.89 34.14 3.06
C MET A 1 72.00 33.01 2.58
N ARG A 2 70.73 33.03 3.01
CA ARG A 2 69.74 31.98 2.75
C ARG A 2 69.24 32.06 1.30
N THR A 3 69.10 30.91 0.65
CA THR A 3 68.23 30.73 -0.53
C THR A 3 67.61 29.33 -0.48
N GLU A 4 66.30 29.28 -0.19
CA GLU A 4 65.35 28.19 -0.47
C GLU A 4 64.89 28.25 -1.96
N PRO A 5 63.97 27.38 -2.45
CA PRO A 5 63.88 25.92 -2.34
C PRO A 5 63.63 25.24 -3.72
N GLN A 6 63.43 23.93 -3.70
CA GLN A 6 63.27 23.04 -4.85
C GLN A 6 61.90 23.14 -5.56
N HIS A 7 61.90 22.96 -6.89
CA HIS A 7 60.69 22.80 -7.70
C HIS A 7 60.73 21.50 -8.54
N VAL A 8 59.66 20.72 -8.34
CA VAL A 8 58.82 20.02 -9.33
C VAL A 8 59.34 18.71 -9.96
N VAL A 9 58.74 17.62 -9.48
CA VAL A 9 58.58 16.33 -10.16
C VAL A 9 57.34 16.41 -11.06
N HIS A 10 57.48 16.11 -12.35
CA HIS A 10 56.34 15.85 -13.23
C HIS A 10 56.18 14.33 -13.43
N ARG A 11 55.06 13.77 -12.96
CA ARG A 11 54.57 12.44 -13.32
C ARG A 11 53.29 12.57 -14.15
N ILE A 12 53.19 11.67 -15.10
CA ILE A 12 52.24 11.59 -16.21
C ILE A 12 51.06 10.65 -15.85
N LEU A 13 49.88 10.98 -16.41
CA LEU A 13 48.67 10.18 -16.71
C LEU A 13 47.83 9.54 -15.58
N THR A 14 46.53 9.86 -15.54
CA THR A 14 45.46 9.03 -16.13
C THR A 14 44.11 9.74 -16.08
N GLY A 15 43.38 9.71 -17.18
CA GLY A 15 42.11 10.41 -17.37
C GLY A 15 40.95 9.74 -16.63
N LEU A 16 40.16 10.55 -15.95
CA LEU A 16 38.81 10.19 -15.52
C LEU A 16 37.92 10.13 -16.77
N VAL A 17 37.50 8.92 -17.13
CA VAL A 17 36.38 8.70 -18.04
C VAL A 17 35.12 9.17 -17.30
N THR A 18 34.62 10.34 -17.65
CA THR A 18 33.29 10.78 -17.28
C THR A 18 32.28 9.93 -18.05
N ILE A 19 31.65 8.97 -17.38
CA ILE A 19 30.47 8.28 -17.91
C ILE A 19 29.34 9.31 -17.95
N PRO A 20 28.74 9.61 -19.11
CA PRO A 20 27.69 10.60 -19.20
C PRO A 20 26.45 10.12 -18.42
N CYS A 21 25.87 11.02 -17.62
CA CYS A 21 24.71 10.80 -16.77
C CYS A 21 23.48 10.24 -17.52
N ALA A 22 23.41 10.42 -18.84
CA ALA A 22 22.37 9.85 -19.71
C ALA A 22 22.42 8.32 -19.86
N LEU A 23 23.61 7.68 -19.81
CA LEU A 23 23.74 6.22 -19.91
C LEU A 23 23.27 5.49 -18.63
N LEU A 24 23.29 6.18 -17.49
CA LEU A 24 22.87 5.63 -16.20
C LEU A 24 21.35 5.62 -16.04
N LEU A 25 20.63 6.53 -16.70
CA LEU A 25 19.16 6.52 -16.68
C LEU A 25 18.58 5.38 -17.52
N THR A 26 19.13 5.13 -18.72
CA THR A 26 18.64 4.09 -19.64
C THR A 26 18.93 2.68 -19.15
N ALA A 27 20.04 2.45 -18.45
CA ALA A 27 20.35 1.14 -17.87
C ALA A 27 19.41 0.74 -16.72
N ALA A 28 18.84 1.72 -16.01
CA ALA A 28 17.92 1.46 -14.88
C ALA A 28 16.49 1.14 -15.35
N THR A 29 16.03 1.73 -16.46
CA THR A 29 14.70 1.47 -17.04
C THR A 29 14.61 0.08 -17.65
N HIS A 30 15.65 -0.35 -18.38
CA HIS A 30 15.75 -1.70 -18.98
C HIS A 30 15.70 -2.82 -17.93
N ALA A 31 16.27 -2.61 -16.74
CA ALA A 31 16.30 -3.63 -15.68
C ALA A 31 14.92 -3.89 -15.04
N GLN A 32 13.99 -2.93 -15.10
CA GLN A 32 12.65 -3.07 -14.53
C GLN A 32 11.61 -3.55 -15.54
N CYS A 33 11.93 -3.48 -16.83
CA CYS A 33 11.09 -3.96 -17.92
C CYS A 33 11.93 -4.60 -19.03
N PRO A 34 12.54 -5.79 -18.80
CA PRO A 34 13.47 -6.39 -19.76
C PRO A 34 12.87 -6.75 -21.13
N ALA A 35 11.54 -6.77 -21.23
CA ALA A 35 10.80 -7.05 -22.45
C ALA A 35 10.54 -5.80 -23.31
N ASP A 36 10.84 -4.59 -22.82
CA ASP A 36 10.80 -3.34 -23.59
C ASP A 36 12.14 -3.20 -24.33
N LEU A 37 12.21 -3.86 -25.49
CA LEU A 37 13.40 -3.92 -26.32
C LEU A 37 13.60 -2.61 -27.11
N THR A 38 12.60 -1.74 -27.14
CA THR A 38 12.64 -0.46 -27.85
C THR A 38 12.86 0.76 -26.95
N ASP A 39 12.88 0.56 -25.63
CA ASP A 39 13.02 1.61 -24.61
C ASP A 39 11.94 2.71 -24.73
N ASP A 40 10.74 2.35 -25.16
CA ASP A 40 9.62 3.29 -25.34
C ASP A 40 8.64 3.31 -24.16
N GLY A 41 8.90 2.48 -23.14
CA GLY A 41 8.09 2.31 -21.94
C GLY A 41 6.86 1.42 -22.16
N MET A 42 6.77 0.72 -23.28
CA MET A 42 5.64 -0.13 -23.66
C MET A 42 6.13 -1.43 -24.29
N VAL A 43 5.87 -2.57 -23.66
CA VAL A 43 6.06 -3.87 -24.31
C VAL A 43 4.92 -4.09 -25.29
N GLY A 44 5.21 -4.11 -26.59
CA GLY A 44 4.20 -4.23 -27.63
C GLY A 44 4.70 -4.75 -28.96
N GLY A 45 4.00 -4.33 -30.03
CA GLY A 45 4.27 -4.82 -31.38
C GLY A 45 5.64 -4.41 -31.91
N MET A 46 6.21 -3.31 -31.43
CA MET A 46 7.55 -2.87 -31.81
C MET A 46 8.61 -3.78 -31.18
N ASP A 47 8.49 -4.10 -29.90
CA ASP A 47 9.39 -5.03 -29.21
C ASP A 47 9.27 -6.44 -29.78
N LEU A 48 8.05 -6.88 -30.09
CA LEU A 48 7.83 -8.17 -30.77
C LEU A 48 8.58 -8.21 -32.11
N SER A 49 8.60 -7.11 -32.86
CA SER A 49 9.33 -7.04 -34.12
C SER A 49 10.85 -7.12 -33.91
N VAL A 50 11.38 -6.48 -32.86
CA VAL A 50 12.80 -6.56 -32.46
C VAL A 50 13.17 -7.98 -32.08
N LEU A 51 12.37 -8.61 -31.19
CA LEU A 51 12.59 -9.99 -30.77
C LEU A 51 12.57 -10.96 -31.95
N MET A 52 11.62 -10.79 -32.87
CA MET A 52 11.51 -11.66 -34.03
C MET A 52 12.66 -11.52 -35.02
N ALA A 53 13.22 -10.31 -35.14
CA ALA A 53 14.43 -10.08 -35.93
C ALA A 53 15.65 -10.80 -35.31
N ALA A 54 15.82 -10.70 -33.98
CA ALA A 54 16.91 -11.34 -33.26
C ALA A 54 16.83 -12.88 -33.28
N TRP A 55 15.63 -13.44 -33.15
CA TRP A 55 15.39 -14.88 -33.22
C TRP A 55 15.77 -15.44 -34.62
N ALA A 56 15.53 -14.68 -35.69
CA ALA A 56 15.92 -15.11 -37.03
C ALA A 56 17.44 -15.16 -37.27
N THR A 57 18.24 -14.47 -36.44
CA THR A 57 19.70 -14.31 -36.62
C THR A 57 20.50 -14.84 -35.43
N ASP A 58 20.03 -15.88 -34.74
CA ASP A 58 20.70 -16.52 -33.58
C ASP A 58 21.11 -15.61 -32.42
N GLY A 59 20.47 -14.44 -32.28
CA GLY A 59 20.74 -13.47 -31.22
C GLY A 59 22.07 -12.71 -31.32
N SER A 60 22.98 -13.11 -32.22
CA SER A 60 24.33 -12.51 -32.34
C SER A 60 24.34 -11.04 -32.79
N GLN A 61 23.21 -10.51 -33.30
CA GLN A 61 23.12 -9.16 -33.86
C GLN A 61 22.37 -8.16 -32.98
N GLN A 62 21.72 -8.57 -31.88
CA GLN A 62 20.95 -7.67 -31.01
C GLN A 62 21.11 -8.02 -29.51
N PRO A 63 22.02 -7.33 -28.79
CA PRO A 63 22.14 -7.44 -27.35
C PRO A 63 20.83 -7.01 -26.66
N GLY A 64 20.31 -7.83 -25.75
CA GLY A 64 19.10 -7.54 -24.96
C GLY A 64 17.84 -8.30 -25.37
N SER A 65 17.81 -8.96 -26.54
CA SER A 65 16.67 -9.79 -26.97
C SER A 65 16.58 -11.17 -26.29
N ASP A 66 17.62 -11.56 -25.55
CA ASP A 66 17.61 -12.68 -24.60
C ASP A 66 17.01 -12.18 -23.28
N ILE A 67 15.69 -12.16 -23.21
CA ILE A 67 14.89 -11.56 -22.13
C ILE A 67 15.00 -12.44 -20.88
N ASN A 68 15.08 -13.75 -21.05
CA ASN A 68 15.14 -14.70 -19.92
C ASN A 68 16.59 -14.98 -19.45
N GLY A 69 17.60 -14.56 -20.19
CA GLY A 69 19.02 -14.69 -19.85
C GLY A 69 19.55 -16.12 -19.99
N ASP A 70 18.92 -16.98 -20.79
CA ASP A 70 19.34 -18.37 -20.99
C ASP A 70 20.41 -18.54 -22.10
N GLY A 71 20.75 -17.45 -22.77
CA GLY A 71 21.73 -17.38 -23.85
C GLY A 71 21.16 -17.72 -25.23
N VAL A 72 19.85 -17.93 -25.38
CA VAL A 72 19.19 -18.29 -26.63
C VAL A 72 17.93 -17.45 -26.84
N VAL A 73 17.93 -16.62 -27.88
CA VAL A 73 16.69 -15.92 -28.31
C VAL A 73 15.73 -16.91 -28.97
N GLY A 74 14.58 -17.16 -28.34
CA GLY A 74 13.63 -18.17 -28.79
C GLY A 74 12.21 -18.03 -28.24
N GLY A 75 11.51 -19.17 -28.20
CA GLY A 75 10.11 -19.21 -27.76
C GLY A 75 9.92 -18.84 -26.29
N ALA A 76 10.96 -19.00 -25.46
CA ALA A 76 10.92 -18.60 -24.06
C ALA A 76 10.94 -17.08 -23.90
N ASP A 77 11.73 -16.37 -24.71
CA ASP A 77 11.72 -14.90 -24.76
C ASP A 77 10.42 -14.37 -25.34
N LEU A 78 9.85 -15.03 -26.35
CA LEU A 78 8.54 -14.65 -26.87
C LEU A 78 7.45 -14.78 -25.79
N ALA A 79 7.50 -15.85 -25.00
CA ALA A 79 6.59 -16.01 -23.87
C ALA A 79 6.82 -14.94 -22.80
N ALA A 80 8.07 -14.57 -22.51
CA ALA A 80 8.40 -13.50 -21.58
C ALA A 80 7.89 -12.13 -22.07
N LEU A 81 8.10 -11.81 -23.35
CA LEU A 81 7.64 -10.58 -23.98
C LEU A 81 6.11 -10.48 -23.98
N LEU A 82 5.42 -11.53 -24.44
CA LEU A 82 3.96 -11.56 -24.43
C LEU A 82 3.38 -11.52 -23.02
N GLY A 83 4.10 -12.08 -22.03
CA GLY A 83 3.73 -12.01 -20.62
C GLY A 83 3.87 -10.61 -20.02
N ALA A 84 4.71 -9.76 -20.59
CA ALA A 84 4.93 -8.38 -20.16
C ALA A 84 4.14 -7.35 -21.00
N TRP A 85 3.30 -7.80 -21.93
CA TRP A 85 2.61 -6.93 -22.88
C TRP A 85 1.82 -5.80 -22.20
N GLY A 86 2.08 -4.56 -22.64
CA GLY A 86 1.52 -3.35 -22.05
C GLY A 86 2.62 -2.41 -21.53
N PRO A 87 2.25 -1.36 -20.78
CA PRO A 87 3.23 -0.41 -20.27
C PRO A 87 4.26 -1.07 -19.33
N CYS A 88 5.45 -0.49 -19.24
CA CYS A 88 6.40 -0.90 -18.23
C CYS A 88 5.96 -0.40 -16.85
N VAL A 89 6.18 -1.22 -15.82
CA VAL A 89 5.92 -0.84 -14.43
C VAL A 89 7.22 -0.66 -13.65
N THR A 90 7.31 0.42 -12.90
CA THR A 90 8.39 0.63 -11.93
C THR A 90 8.04 -0.05 -10.62
N THR A 91 8.92 -0.93 -10.16
CA THR A 91 8.84 -1.50 -8.81
C THR A 91 9.74 -0.69 -7.88
N PRO A 92 9.24 -0.22 -6.72
CA PRO A 92 10.07 0.46 -5.74
C PRO A 92 11.29 -0.34 -5.33
N ALA A 93 12.45 0.31 -5.16
CA ALA A 93 13.71 -0.37 -4.78
C ALA A 93 13.64 -1.10 -3.43
N TRP A 94 12.69 -0.72 -2.55
CA TRP A 94 12.47 -1.38 -1.27
C TRP A 94 11.61 -2.66 -1.36
N ALA A 95 11.05 -2.97 -2.54
CA ALA A 95 10.06 -4.02 -2.72
C ALA A 95 10.43 -5.05 -3.79
N THR A 96 9.83 -6.23 -3.69
CA THR A 96 9.74 -7.20 -4.79
C THR A 96 8.36 -7.13 -5.44
N LEU A 97 8.31 -7.26 -6.76
CA LEU A 97 7.07 -7.34 -7.52
C LEU A 97 6.24 -8.59 -7.12
N ILE A 98 4.94 -8.42 -6.88
CA ILE A 98 3.98 -9.53 -6.80
C ILE A 98 3.11 -9.52 -8.05
N GLU A 99 2.45 -8.39 -8.32
CA GLU A 99 1.60 -8.19 -9.50
C GLU A 99 1.84 -6.79 -10.07
N ALA A 100 2.20 -6.74 -11.36
CA ALA A 100 2.45 -5.49 -12.07
C ALA A 100 1.18 -4.64 -12.19
N TRP A 101 0.07 -5.30 -12.54
CA TRP A 101 -1.17 -4.66 -12.94
C TRP A 101 -2.32 -5.02 -12.02
N PRO A 102 -3.31 -4.10 -11.87
CA PRO A 102 -4.47 -4.37 -11.05
C PRO A 102 -5.29 -5.54 -11.61
N ASP A 103 -5.37 -6.64 -10.86
CA ASP A 103 -6.16 -7.82 -11.22
C ASP A 103 -7.64 -7.42 -11.37
N PRO A 104 -8.24 -7.59 -12.56
CA PRO A 104 -9.66 -7.29 -12.81
C PRO A 104 -10.63 -8.08 -11.94
N SER A 105 -10.21 -9.22 -11.36
CA SER A 105 -11.00 -10.01 -10.42
C SER A 105 -11.06 -9.38 -9.03
N VAL A 106 -10.05 -8.57 -8.67
CA VAL A 106 -9.95 -7.86 -7.38
C VAL A 106 -10.41 -6.41 -7.54
N VAL A 107 -9.76 -5.65 -8.41
CA VAL A 107 -10.09 -4.26 -8.73
C VAL A 107 -11.08 -4.27 -9.89
N THR A 108 -12.34 -4.57 -9.60
CA THR A 108 -13.39 -4.75 -10.63
C THR A 108 -13.78 -3.43 -11.33
N ASN A 109 -13.59 -2.29 -10.66
CA ASN A 109 -13.87 -0.97 -11.24
C ASN A 109 -12.78 -0.56 -12.25
N ALA A 110 -13.18 -0.42 -13.52
CA ALA A 110 -12.26 -0.07 -14.62
C ALA A 110 -11.58 1.30 -14.44
N ASN A 111 -12.27 2.27 -13.83
CA ASN A 111 -11.69 3.59 -13.59
C ASN A 111 -10.58 3.54 -12.52
N LEU A 112 -10.76 2.74 -11.47
CA LEU A 112 -9.71 2.52 -10.47
C LEU A 112 -8.51 1.81 -11.09
N ARG A 113 -8.75 0.79 -11.92
CA ARG A 113 -7.66 0.12 -12.66
C ARG A 113 -6.90 1.09 -13.55
N ALA A 114 -7.61 1.91 -14.34
CA ALA A 114 -6.99 2.91 -15.19
C ALA A 114 -6.18 3.93 -14.38
N ALA A 115 -6.68 4.37 -13.23
CA ALA A 115 -5.96 5.29 -12.35
C ALA A 115 -4.69 4.67 -11.74
N ILE A 116 -4.74 3.39 -11.32
CA ILE A 116 -3.57 2.63 -10.87
C ILE A 116 -2.56 2.50 -12.01
N THR A 117 -3.00 2.05 -13.19
CA THR A 117 -2.14 1.87 -14.36
C THR A 117 -1.47 3.17 -14.80
N ALA A 118 -2.18 4.30 -14.73
CA ALA A 118 -1.64 5.61 -15.10
C ALA A 118 -0.49 6.09 -14.21
N THR A 119 -0.27 5.47 -13.04
CA THR A 119 0.88 5.80 -12.19
C THR A 119 2.21 5.27 -12.74
N GLY A 120 2.18 4.26 -13.61
CA GLY A 120 3.38 3.53 -14.06
C GLY A 120 4.07 2.71 -12.96
N LEU A 121 3.45 2.53 -11.80
CA LEU A 121 4.00 1.79 -10.67
C LEU A 121 3.34 0.40 -10.54
N ALA A 122 4.10 -0.57 -10.06
CA ALA A 122 3.60 -1.91 -9.81
C ALA A 122 2.45 -1.90 -8.81
N TRP A 123 1.32 -2.54 -9.15
CA TRP A 123 0.13 -2.50 -8.30
C TRP A 123 0.32 -3.20 -6.95
N ARG A 124 0.89 -4.41 -6.93
CA ARG A 124 1.02 -5.21 -5.72
C ARG A 124 2.49 -5.61 -5.53
N VAL A 125 3.04 -5.25 -4.38
CA VAL A 125 4.46 -5.44 -4.08
C VAL A 125 4.62 -6.00 -2.66
N LYS A 126 5.77 -6.65 -2.41
CA LYS A 126 6.14 -7.13 -1.08
C LYS A 126 7.34 -6.37 -0.58
N ASP A 127 7.26 -5.77 0.61
CA ASP A 127 8.42 -5.13 1.22
C ASP A 127 9.49 -6.17 1.58
N THR A 128 10.72 -5.92 1.15
CA THR A 128 11.85 -6.85 1.36
C THR A 128 12.23 -6.99 2.83
N ALA A 129 12.08 -5.92 3.62
CA ALA A 129 12.53 -5.87 5.01
C ALA A 129 11.52 -6.46 6.00
N THR A 130 10.22 -6.23 5.77
CA THR A 130 9.13 -6.61 6.69
C THR A 130 8.25 -7.73 6.16
N GLN A 131 8.39 -8.09 4.89
CA GLN A 131 7.54 -9.07 4.20
C GLN A 131 6.05 -8.67 4.17
N ILE A 132 5.73 -7.40 4.41
CA ILE A 132 4.38 -6.85 4.29
C ILE A 132 4.03 -6.72 2.81
N GLU A 133 2.84 -7.19 2.43
CA GLU A 133 2.27 -6.95 1.12
C GLU A 133 1.59 -5.58 1.08
N PHE A 134 1.88 -4.81 0.04
CA PHE A 134 1.29 -3.52 -0.23
C PHE A 134 0.50 -3.54 -1.53
N VAL A 135 -0.58 -2.74 -1.57
CA VAL A 135 -1.28 -2.37 -2.80
C VAL A 135 -1.10 -0.89 -3.07
N LEU A 136 -1.00 -0.54 -4.36
CA LEU A 136 -0.86 0.83 -4.81
C LEU A 136 -2.21 1.54 -4.81
N ILE A 137 -2.24 2.70 -4.17
CA ILE A 137 -3.38 3.60 -4.11
C ILE A 137 -3.07 4.81 -5.00
N PRO A 138 -3.84 5.05 -6.09
CA PRO A 138 -3.54 6.12 -7.03
C PRO A 138 -3.91 7.49 -6.45
N PRO A 139 -3.27 8.58 -6.93
CA PRO A 139 -3.71 9.93 -6.59
C PRO A 139 -5.15 10.16 -7.03
N GLY A 140 -5.85 11.05 -6.35
CA GLY A 140 -7.25 11.33 -6.66
C GLY A 140 -7.89 12.25 -5.65
N SER A 141 -9.18 12.53 -5.87
CA SER A 141 -9.98 13.34 -4.97
C SER A 141 -11.20 12.58 -4.49
N PHE A 142 -11.61 12.85 -3.26
CA PHE A 142 -12.82 12.27 -2.67
C PHE A 142 -13.48 13.24 -1.70
N GLN A 143 -14.74 12.95 -1.34
CA GLN A 143 -15.44 13.63 -0.27
C GLN A 143 -15.13 12.92 1.05
N MET A 144 -14.35 13.58 1.90
CA MET A 144 -13.99 13.11 3.24
C MET A 144 -15.04 13.56 4.26
N GLY A 145 -15.36 12.68 5.20
CA GLY A 145 -16.32 12.93 6.27
C GLY A 145 -17.67 12.24 6.08
N CYS A 146 -18.68 12.74 6.78
CA CYS A 146 -19.94 12.06 7.07
C CYS A 146 -20.48 11.17 5.93
N SER A 147 -20.59 9.87 6.25
CA SER A 147 -21.34 8.87 5.48
C SER A 147 -22.16 8.02 6.45
N ALA A 148 -23.39 8.47 6.72
CA ALA A 148 -24.32 7.79 7.62
C ALA A 148 -24.74 6.42 7.06
N SER A 149 -24.92 5.44 7.95
CA SER A 149 -25.55 4.17 7.62
C SER A 149 -27.07 4.26 7.81
N GLN A 150 -27.80 3.20 7.48
CA GLN A 150 -29.25 3.14 7.69
C GLN A 150 -29.61 3.20 9.17
N TRP A 151 -28.76 2.65 10.04
CA TRP A 151 -29.04 2.59 11.47
C TRP A 151 -28.39 3.72 12.27
N PHE A 152 -27.30 4.31 11.77
CA PHE A 152 -26.51 5.26 12.54
C PHE A 152 -26.26 6.57 11.77
N PRO A 153 -26.62 7.73 12.35
CA PRO A 153 -26.20 9.01 11.81
C PRO A 153 -24.70 9.23 12.03
N CYS A 154 -24.14 10.22 11.34
CA CYS A 154 -22.76 10.66 11.58
C CYS A 154 -22.63 11.38 12.91
N ASN A 155 -21.46 11.26 13.54
CA ASN A 155 -21.07 12.08 14.67
C ASN A 155 -20.72 13.52 14.23
N PRO A 156 -20.80 14.51 15.14
CA PRO A 156 -20.49 15.90 14.82
C PRO A 156 -19.08 16.13 14.26
N ASP A 157 -18.09 15.35 14.69
CA ASP A 157 -16.67 15.44 14.30
C ASP A 157 -16.34 14.76 12.96
N GLU A 158 -17.36 14.19 12.31
CA GLU A 158 -17.31 13.70 10.93
C GLU A 158 -17.72 14.79 9.92
N SER A 159 -18.02 16.00 10.40
CA SER A 159 -18.52 17.13 9.60
C SER A 159 -17.58 18.35 9.67
N PRO A 160 -17.59 19.23 8.65
CA PRO A 160 -18.31 19.10 7.39
C PRO A 160 -17.70 18.06 6.45
N VAL A 161 -18.53 17.52 5.57
CA VAL A 161 -18.02 16.83 4.37
C VAL A 161 -17.24 17.84 3.53
N HIS A 162 -16.00 17.51 3.19
CA HIS A 162 -15.11 18.40 2.45
C HIS A 162 -14.32 17.62 1.39
N THR A 163 -13.89 18.32 0.34
CA THR A 163 -13.08 17.70 -0.72
C THR A 163 -11.63 17.58 -0.25
N VAL A 164 -11.07 16.38 -0.39
CA VAL A 164 -9.64 16.13 -0.20
C VAL A 164 -9.07 15.57 -1.49
N THR A 165 -7.89 16.07 -1.87
CA THR A 165 -7.10 15.64 -3.01
C THR A 165 -5.76 15.08 -2.52
N LEU A 166 -5.54 13.79 -2.75
CA LEU A 166 -4.24 13.16 -2.57
C LEU A 166 -3.48 13.28 -3.89
N THR A 167 -2.42 14.08 -3.90
CA THR A 167 -1.73 14.46 -5.14
C THR A 167 -0.72 13.42 -5.61
N ASN A 168 -0.31 12.51 -4.72
CA ASN A 168 0.69 11.50 -4.99
C ASN A 168 0.09 10.11 -4.79
N ALA A 169 0.54 9.14 -5.59
CA ALA A 169 0.30 7.74 -5.29
C ALA A 169 1.03 7.34 -4.02
N PHE A 170 0.49 6.37 -3.30
CA PHE A 170 1.15 5.77 -2.15
C PHE A 170 0.80 4.29 -2.06
N TYR A 171 1.66 3.51 -1.43
CA TYR A 171 1.41 2.12 -1.11
C TYR A 171 0.76 2.03 0.27
N MET A 172 -0.24 1.17 0.43
CA MET A 172 -0.84 0.84 1.73
C MET A 172 -0.81 -0.67 1.95
N GLY A 173 -0.53 -1.08 3.19
CA GLY A 173 -0.55 -2.47 3.60
C GLY A 173 -1.89 -3.10 3.24
N ARG A 174 -1.83 -4.20 2.47
CA ARG A 174 -3.02 -4.92 2.00
C ARG A 174 -3.92 -5.36 3.17
N TYR A 175 -3.28 -5.61 4.31
CA TYR A 175 -3.85 -6.07 5.56
C TYR A 175 -3.34 -5.20 6.71
N GLU A 176 -3.95 -5.34 7.88
CA GLU A 176 -3.35 -4.96 9.15
C GLU A 176 -2.01 -5.70 9.35
N VAL A 177 -1.06 -5.09 10.08
CA VAL A 177 0.22 -5.74 10.38
C VAL A 177 -0.02 -6.97 11.25
N THR A 178 0.51 -8.12 10.84
CA THR A 178 0.26 -9.37 11.55
C THR A 178 1.16 -9.56 12.76
N GLN A 179 0.74 -10.43 13.68
CA GLN A 179 1.54 -10.84 14.84
C GLN A 179 2.91 -11.38 14.41
N ALA A 180 2.97 -12.19 13.35
CA ALA A 180 4.23 -12.72 12.80
C ALA A 180 5.15 -11.61 12.29
N GLN A 181 4.62 -10.64 11.53
CA GLN A 181 5.40 -9.52 10.99
C GLN A 181 5.94 -8.64 12.12
N TRP A 182 5.09 -8.33 13.11
CA TRP A 182 5.50 -7.59 14.29
C TRP A 182 6.61 -8.33 15.06
N GLN A 183 6.39 -9.60 15.39
CA GLN A 183 7.33 -10.38 16.19
C GLN A 183 8.67 -10.58 15.47
N ALA A 184 8.67 -10.82 14.16
CA ALA A 184 9.90 -10.97 13.37
C ALA A 184 10.78 -9.71 13.43
N ARG A 185 10.18 -8.53 13.56
CA ARG A 185 10.92 -7.25 13.58
C ARG A 185 11.22 -6.74 14.99
N MET A 186 10.29 -6.88 15.91
CA MET A 186 10.36 -6.32 17.27
C MET A 186 10.87 -7.33 18.31
N GLY A 187 10.92 -8.62 17.97
CA GLY A 187 11.40 -9.70 18.83
C GLY A 187 10.42 -10.15 19.92
N LEU A 188 9.38 -9.37 20.21
CA LEU A 188 8.32 -9.69 21.18
C LEU A 188 6.94 -9.49 20.54
N ASN A 189 5.95 -10.28 20.98
CA ASN A 189 4.56 -10.16 20.56
C ASN A 189 3.69 -9.69 21.74
N PRO A 190 3.17 -8.43 21.72
CA PRO A 190 2.38 -7.88 22.83
C PRO A 190 0.92 -8.30 22.80
N SER A 191 0.46 -8.92 21.71
CA SER A 191 -0.95 -9.28 21.45
C SER A 191 -1.56 -10.06 22.61
N TYR A 192 -2.82 -9.82 22.95
CA TYR A 192 -3.59 -10.69 23.82
C TYR A 192 -3.89 -12.03 23.15
N PHE A 193 -4.23 -12.00 21.87
CA PHE A 193 -4.81 -13.12 21.16
C PHE A 193 -3.77 -14.02 20.47
N GLN A 194 -2.90 -14.64 21.27
CA GLN A 194 -1.77 -15.47 20.81
C GLN A 194 -2.04 -16.99 20.86
N SER A 195 -3.24 -17.40 21.24
CA SER A 195 -3.61 -18.81 21.44
C SER A 195 -4.56 -19.30 20.36
N VAL A 196 -4.55 -20.62 20.15
CA VAL A 196 -5.56 -21.30 19.32
C VAL A 196 -6.95 -21.13 19.92
N SER A 197 -7.95 -21.16 19.06
CA SER A 197 -9.36 -21.20 19.43
C SER A 197 -10.09 -22.17 18.50
N GLU A 198 -11.39 -22.38 18.72
CA GLU A 198 -12.21 -23.20 17.83
C GLU A 198 -12.20 -22.65 16.39
N GLU A 199 -12.10 -21.34 16.25
CA GLU A 199 -12.20 -20.65 14.98
C GLU A 199 -10.86 -20.15 14.40
N VAL A 200 -9.76 -20.31 15.15
CA VAL A 200 -8.42 -19.94 14.69
C VAL A 200 -7.42 -21.04 15.06
N SER A 201 -6.92 -21.74 14.04
CA SER A 201 -5.97 -22.84 14.20
C SER A 201 -4.55 -22.36 14.54
N ALA A 202 -3.69 -23.26 15.01
CA ALA A 202 -2.29 -22.95 15.35
C ALA A 202 -1.51 -22.33 14.19
N THR A 203 -1.80 -22.73 12.96
CA THR A 203 -1.16 -22.22 11.74
C THR A 203 -1.64 -20.82 11.36
N GLU A 204 -2.79 -20.39 11.86
CA GLU A 204 -3.41 -19.12 11.53
C GLU A 204 -3.20 -18.04 12.60
N VAL A 205 -2.92 -18.43 13.85
CA VAL A 205 -2.59 -17.49 14.94
C VAL A 205 -1.54 -16.44 14.53
N PRO A 206 -0.42 -16.79 13.86
CA PRO A 206 0.56 -15.79 13.46
C PRO A 206 0.05 -14.77 12.42
N ASN A 207 -1.03 -15.08 11.70
CA ASN A 207 -1.65 -14.22 10.68
C ASN A 207 -2.76 -13.31 11.23
N ARG A 208 -3.04 -13.36 12.52
CA ARG A 208 -3.92 -12.37 13.17
C ARG A 208 -3.24 -11.00 13.18
N PRO A 209 -4.01 -9.89 13.22
CA PRO A 209 -3.42 -8.58 13.43
C PRO A 209 -2.71 -8.53 14.78
N VAL A 210 -1.59 -7.80 14.84
CA VAL A 210 -0.99 -7.43 16.10
C VAL A 210 -1.91 -6.42 16.81
N GLU A 211 -2.23 -6.69 18.07
CA GLU A 211 -2.93 -5.74 18.95
C GLU A 211 -2.16 -5.53 20.24
N ARG A 212 -2.64 -4.63 21.11
CA ARG A 212 -1.87 -4.10 22.26
C ARG A 212 -0.58 -3.41 21.84
N VAL A 213 -0.65 -2.70 20.73
CA VAL A 213 0.41 -1.81 20.27
C VAL A 213 -0.04 -0.37 20.40
N SER A 214 0.79 0.45 21.03
CA SER A 214 0.55 1.89 21.11
C SER A 214 1.12 2.61 19.88
N TRP A 215 0.64 3.83 19.63
CA TRP A 215 1.18 4.67 18.56
C TRP A 215 2.69 4.87 18.71
N ASP A 216 3.16 5.03 19.95
CA ASP A 216 4.58 5.19 20.27
C ASP A 216 5.39 3.91 20.00
N MET A 217 4.85 2.74 20.34
CA MET A 217 5.51 1.45 20.06
C MET A 217 5.69 1.23 18.56
N ILE A 218 4.70 1.62 17.76
CA ILE A 218 4.73 1.46 16.30
C ILE A 218 5.90 2.23 15.68
N GLN A 219 6.34 3.35 16.26
CA GLN A 219 7.48 4.09 15.73
C GLN A 219 8.76 3.25 15.67
N GLY A 220 8.94 2.30 16.58
CA GLY A 220 10.05 1.34 16.57
C GLY A 220 9.94 0.25 15.51
N PHE A 221 8.72 -0.02 15.02
CA PHE A 221 8.47 -1.02 13.97
C PHE A 221 8.82 -0.50 12.57
N LEU A 222 8.50 0.77 12.30
CA LEU A 222 8.60 1.39 10.98
C LEU A 222 10.04 1.38 10.44
N THR A 223 10.19 1.08 9.15
CA THR A 223 11.46 1.21 8.40
C THR A 223 11.56 2.57 7.71
N PRO A 224 12.75 3.01 7.26
CA PRO A 224 12.86 4.24 6.48
C PRO A 224 11.91 4.26 5.27
N GLY A 225 11.09 5.31 5.19
CA GLY A 225 10.06 5.50 4.17
C GLY A 225 8.70 4.86 4.49
N MET A 226 8.64 3.93 5.45
CA MET A 226 7.39 3.37 5.98
C MET A 226 6.83 4.29 7.08
N ARG A 227 5.52 4.43 7.12
CA ARG A 227 4.81 5.29 8.07
C ARG A 227 3.42 4.73 8.38
N LEU A 228 2.74 5.30 9.36
CA LEU A 228 1.28 5.18 9.43
C LEU A 228 0.65 5.99 8.28
N PRO A 229 -0.49 5.55 7.72
CA PRO A 229 -1.25 6.38 6.79
C PRO A 229 -1.73 7.65 7.50
N THR A 230 -1.95 8.72 6.73
CA THR A 230 -2.75 9.83 7.26
C THR A 230 -4.21 9.40 7.39
N GLU A 231 -4.99 10.12 8.18
CA GLU A 231 -6.41 9.87 8.28
C GLU A 231 -7.12 9.98 6.92
N ALA A 232 -6.72 10.97 6.12
CA ALA A 232 -7.26 11.17 4.78
C ALA A 232 -6.88 10.05 3.81
N GLU A 233 -5.63 9.59 3.86
CA GLU A 233 -5.19 8.42 3.08
C GLU A 233 -5.97 7.18 3.48
N TRP A 234 -6.18 6.96 4.78
CA TRP A 234 -6.96 5.82 5.28
C TRP A 234 -8.40 5.86 4.78
N GLU A 235 -9.10 7.01 4.87
CA GLU A 235 -10.49 7.11 4.42
C GLU A 235 -10.61 7.01 2.89
N TYR A 236 -9.70 7.64 2.14
CA TYR A 236 -9.65 7.52 0.68
C TYR A 236 -9.48 6.06 0.25
N ALA A 237 -8.53 5.38 0.90
CA ALA A 237 -8.22 3.98 0.66
C ALA A 237 -9.39 3.08 1.05
N TYR A 238 -10.04 3.31 2.21
CA TYR A 238 -11.25 2.60 2.64
C TYR A 238 -12.34 2.68 1.57
N ARG A 239 -12.64 3.91 1.13
CA ARG A 239 -13.76 4.21 0.25
C ARG A 239 -13.59 3.59 -1.13
N ALA A 240 -12.36 3.52 -1.66
CA ALA A 240 -12.08 2.95 -2.97
C ALA A 240 -13.08 3.43 -4.06
N GLY A 241 -13.33 4.74 -4.10
CA GLY A 241 -14.26 5.37 -5.04
C GLY A 241 -15.74 5.37 -4.64
N THR A 242 -16.12 4.74 -3.52
CA THR A 242 -17.49 4.78 -2.98
C THR A 242 -17.73 5.98 -2.05
N THR A 243 -18.99 6.37 -1.88
CA THR A 243 -19.41 7.47 -1.00
C THR A 243 -20.25 7.00 0.19
N THR A 244 -20.47 5.69 0.29
CA THR A 244 -21.33 5.03 1.26
C THR A 244 -20.67 4.90 2.64
N ALA A 245 -21.46 4.43 3.62
CA ALA A 245 -20.99 4.09 4.95
C ALA A 245 -20.01 2.92 4.91
N PHE A 246 -20.29 1.89 4.10
CA PHE A 246 -19.46 0.69 3.95
C PHE A 246 -18.94 0.58 2.52
N HIS A 247 -17.68 0.18 2.35
CA HIS A 247 -17.05 0.09 1.04
C HIS A 247 -17.65 -1.03 0.18
N GLY A 248 -17.43 -0.94 -1.14
CA GLY A 248 -17.83 -1.98 -2.08
C GLY A 248 -17.01 -3.26 -1.94
N PHE A 249 -17.56 -4.39 -2.37
CA PHE A 249 -16.91 -5.70 -2.37
C PHE A 249 -17.45 -6.57 -3.51
N ALA A 250 -16.84 -7.74 -3.74
CA ALA A 250 -17.32 -8.73 -4.71
C ALA A 250 -18.72 -9.23 -4.33
N GLY A 251 -19.76 -8.64 -4.92
CA GLY A 251 -21.17 -8.86 -4.57
C GLY A 251 -21.97 -7.56 -4.39
N SER A 252 -21.30 -6.46 -4.06
CA SER A 252 -21.88 -5.10 -4.02
C SER A 252 -20.80 -4.07 -4.35
N LEU A 253 -20.60 -3.79 -5.65
CA LEU A 253 -19.44 -3.00 -6.12
C LEU A 253 -19.48 -1.52 -5.75
N ASN A 254 -20.68 -0.96 -5.54
CA ASN A 254 -20.87 0.48 -5.30
C ASN A 254 -20.84 0.86 -3.80
N GLY A 255 -20.53 -0.11 -2.93
CA GLY A 255 -20.67 0.06 -1.49
C GLY A 255 -22.13 0.05 -1.04
N THR A 256 -22.36 0.25 0.25
CA THR A 256 -23.71 0.20 0.83
C THR A 256 -23.80 1.00 2.12
N ASN A 257 -25.00 1.51 2.41
CA ASN A 257 -25.35 2.10 3.70
C ASN A 257 -26.13 1.12 4.58
N ASP A 258 -26.45 -0.08 4.08
CA ASP A 258 -27.16 -1.11 4.81
C ASP A 258 -26.21 -1.86 5.75
N ASP A 259 -26.40 -1.64 7.05
CA ASP A 259 -25.63 -2.27 8.14
C ASP A 259 -25.66 -3.80 8.09
N SER A 260 -26.72 -4.42 7.54
CA SER A 260 -26.81 -5.88 7.42
C SER A 260 -25.75 -6.47 6.48
N GLN A 261 -25.22 -5.65 5.56
CA GLN A 261 -24.19 -6.07 4.61
C GLN A 261 -22.77 -6.03 5.18
N LEU A 262 -22.56 -5.44 6.36
CA LEU A 262 -21.25 -5.34 7.00
C LEU A 262 -20.62 -6.71 7.25
N VAL A 263 -21.44 -7.74 7.47
CA VAL A 263 -21.02 -9.15 7.67
C VAL A 263 -20.10 -9.69 6.58
N ASN A 264 -20.16 -9.13 5.37
CA ASN A 264 -19.37 -9.54 4.22
C ASN A 264 -17.94 -8.99 4.23
N ILE A 265 -17.72 -7.85 4.88
CA ILE A 265 -16.45 -7.11 4.81
C ILE A 265 -15.72 -6.99 6.16
N ALA A 266 -16.40 -7.31 7.27
CA ALA A 266 -15.86 -7.05 8.61
C ALA A 266 -16.00 -8.23 9.57
N TRP A 267 -15.08 -8.30 10.53
CA TRP A 267 -15.23 -9.06 11.77
C TRP A 267 -15.60 -8.11 12.91
N TYR A 268 -16.80 -8.24 13.46
CA TYR A 268 -17.35 -7.33 14.46
C TYR A 268 -18.25 -8.10 15.44
N ALA A 269 -18.75 -7.42 16.47
CA ALA A 269 -19.37 -8.08 17.61
C ALA A 269 -20.55 -9.01 17.25
N ALA A 270 -21.30 -8.69 16.18
CA ALA A 270 -22.47 -9.47 15.79
C ALA A 270 -22.17 -10.70 14.90
N ASN A 271 -20.95 -10.84 14.36
CA ASN A 271 -20.57 -11.98 13.52
C ASN A 271 -19.34 -12.73 14.05
N GLU A 272 -19.39 -13.07 15.35
CA GLU A 272 -18.38 -13.86 16.08
C GLU A 272 -17.12 -13.08 16.52
N GLY A 273 -17.26 -11.76 16.74
CA GLY A 273 -16.21 -10.86 17.21
C GLY A 273 -16.02 -10.86 18.74
N THR A 274 -15.61 -11.97 19.34
CA THR A 274 -15.04 -11.96 20.71
C THR A 274 -13.51 -11.98 20.70
N GLN A 275 -12.93 -12.11 19.52
CA GLN A 275 -11.50 -12.19 19.30
C GLN A 275 -11.13 -11.73 17.89
N THR A 276 -9.87 -11.35 17.67
CA THR A 276 -9.35 -11.02 16.33
C THR A 276 -9.39 -12.25 15.40
N ARG A 277 -9.42 -12.04 14.09
CA ARG A 277 -9.34 -13.11 13.09
C ARG A 277 -8.07 -12.96 12.24
N PRO A 278 -7.61 -14.05 11.59
CA PRO A 278 -6.57 -13.93 10.58
C PRO A 278 -6.96 -12.88 9.54
N VAL A 279 -6.00 -12.03 9.16
CA VAL A 279 -6.25 -10.98 8.18
C VAL A 279 -6.67 -11.56 6.84
N GLY A 280 -7.49 -10.82 6.09
CA GLY A 280 -7.96 -11.21 4.76
C GLY A 280 -9.09 -12.24 4.77
N GLY A 281 -9.69 -12.54 5.93
CA GLY A 281 -10.80 -13.50 6.05
C GLY A 281 -12.15 -12.99 5.52
N LYS A 282 -12.27 -11.70 5.19
CA LYS A 282 -13.45 -11.06 4.62
C LYS A 282 -13.12 -10.41 3.27
N PHE A 283 -14.16 -10.02 2.53
CA PHE A 283 -13.94 -9.39 1.22
C PHE A 283 -13.20 -8.07 1.34
N GLY A 284 -12.19 -7.89 0.49
CA GLY A 284 -11.49 -6.63 0.33
C GLY A 284 -12.30 -5.60 -0.47
N ASN A 285 -11.88 -4.35 -0.38
CA ASN A 285 -12.51 -3.23 -1.08
C ASN A 285 -12.06 -3.11 -2.55
N GLY A 286 -12.50 -2.05 -3.24
CA GLY A 286 -12.18 -1.81 -4.65
C GLY A 286 -10.70 -1.62 -4.98
N TYR A 287 -9.82 -1.43 -4.00
CA TYR A 287 -8.36 -1.42 -4.18
C TYR A 287 -7.68 -2.74 -3.77
N GLY A 288 -8.43 -3.71 -3.27
CA GLY A 288 -7.92 -4.97 -2.74
C GLY A 288 -7.43 -4.90 -1.30
N LEU A 289 -7.76 -3.83 -0.56
CA LEU A 289 -7.49 -3.73 0.88
C LEU A 289 -8.52 -4.53 1.67
N HIS A 290 -8.06 -5.34 2.61
CA HIS A 290 -8.93 -6.13 3.48
C HIS A 290 -8.97 -5.54 4.89
N ASP A 291 -10.02 -5.92 5.64
CA ASP A 291 -10.19 -5.60 7.06
C ASP A 291 -10.16 -4.08 7.33
N MET A 292 -10.56 -3.26 6.34
CA MET A 292 -10.72 -1.81 6.53
C MET A 292 -11.91 -1.50 7.47
N SER A 293 -12.76 -2.50 7.74
CA SER A 293 -13.86 -2.49 8.70
C SER A 293 -13.73 -3.68 9.65
N GLY A 294 -13.79 -3.43 10.96
CA GLY A 294 -13.72 -4.48 11.97
C GLY A 294 -12.32 -5.06 12.14
N ASN A 295 -12.24 -6.29 12.64
CA ASN A 295 -11.03 -6.93 13.15
C ASN A 295 -10.36 -6.09 14.25
N VAL A 296 -9.40 -5.21 13.95
CA VAL A 296 -8.88 -4.24 14.93
C VAL A 296 -9.07 -2.80 14.47
N ILE A 297 -9.24 -1.93 15.46
CA ILE A 297 -9.15 -0.49 15.23
C ILE A 297 -7.72 -0.17 14.80
N GLU A 298 -7.53 0.79 13.90
CA GLU A 298 -6.22 1.10 13.34
C GLU A 298 -5.75 2.50 13.70
N TRP A 299 -4.52 2.58 14.22
CA TRP A 299 -3.80 3.85 14.35
C TRP A 299 -3.51 4.50 12.99
N VAL A 300 -3.65 5.83 12.92
CA VAL A 300 -3.17 6.66 11.80
C VAL A 300 -2.20 7.72 12.32
N SER A 301 -1.51 8.46 11.44
CA SER A 301 -0.49 9.43 11.87
C SER A 301 -1.06 10.67 12.57
N ASP A 302 -2.28 11.06 12.19
CA ASP A 302 -2.89 12.34 12.53
C ASP A 302 -3.14 12.48 14.02
N GLN A 303 -2.94 13.72 14.52
CA GLN A 303 -3.51 14.14 15.80
C GLN A 303 -5.02 14.29 15.66
N TYR A 304 -5.77 14.09 16.72
CA TYR A 304 -7.21 14.28 16.69
C TYR A 304 -7.59 15.71 17.10
N ASP A 305 -8.46 16.33 16.29
CA ASP A 305 -9.22 17.52 16.62
C ASP A 305 -10.62 17.37 16.00
N MET A 306 -11.65 17.55 16.83
CA MET A 306 -13.06 17.42 16.42
C MET A 306 -13.48 18.45 15.37
N ASN A 307 -12.81 19.60 15.29
CA ASN A 307 -13.16 20.69 14.38
C ASN A 307 -12.27 20.72 13.13
N TYR A 308 -11.30 19.81 13.01
CA TYR A 308 -10.29 19.87 11.95
C TYR A 308 -10.88 19.90 10.54
N TYR A 309 -11.98 19.18 10.30
CA TYR A 309 -12.61 19.13 8.97
C TYR A 309 -13.11 20.50 8.49
N GLY A 310 -13.42 21.43 9.42
CA GLY A 310 -13.83 22.79 9.07
C GLY A 310 -12.67 23.68 8.56
N SER A 311 -11.42 23.29 8.81
CA SER A 311 -10.21 24.02 8.42
C SER A 311 -9.19 23.16 7.65
N SER A 312 -9.56 21.92 7.32
CA SER A 312 -8.72 20.95 6.62
C SER A 312 -8.31 21.49 5.25
N PRO A 313 -7.02 21.53 4.90
CA PRO A 313 -6.58 21.93 3.58
C PRO A 313 -6.98 20.86 2.55
N GLN A 314 -7.34 21.30 1.36
CA GLN A 314 -7.80 20.37 0.31
C GLN A 314 -6.72 19.37 -0.12
N ASN A 315 -5.47 19.81 -0.29
CA ASN A 315 -4.41 18.98 -0.86
C ASN A 315 -3.57 18.33 0.24
N ASN A 316 -3.54 16.99 0.28
CA ASN A 316 -2.77 16.17 1.24
C ASN A 316 -2.86 16.69 2.69
N PRO A 317 -4.05 16.70 3.32
CA PRO A 317 -4.21 17.22 4.68
C PRO A 317 -3.32 16.44 5.66
N PRO A 318 -2.45 17.13 6.42
CA PRO A 318 -1.49 16.49 7.32
C PRO A 318 -2.07 16.17 8.71
N GLY A 319 -3.34 16.48 8.95
CA GLY A 319 -3.94 16.53 10.27
C GLY A 319 -3.69 17.88 10.98
N PRO A 320 -4.24 18.07 12.18
CA PRO A 320 -4.02 19.27 12.99
C PRO A 320 -2.60 19.31 13.58
N ASP A 321 -2.05 20.52 13.72
CA ASP A 321 -0.71 20.75 14.28
C ASP A 321 -0.59 20.38 15.77
N LYS A 322 -1.71 20.35 16.51
CA LYS A 322 -1.75 20.09 17.95
C LYS A 322 -2.97 19.24 18.33
N GLY A 323 -2.73 18.26 19.19
CA GLY A 323 -3.73 17.41 19.83
C GLY A 323 -3.05 16.53 20.89
N SER A 324 -3.78 16.14 21.93
CA SER A 324 -3.25 15.25 22.98
C SER A 324 -3.48 13.77 22.68
N THR A 325 -4.16 13.47 21.57
CA THR A 325 -4.56 12.12 21.18
C THR A 325 -4.32 11.93 19.68
N ARG A 326 -4.21 10.67 19.27
CA ARG A 326 -4.07 10.27 17.86
C ARG A 326 -5.38 9.68 17.37
N VAL A 327 -5.66 9.92 16.11
CA VAL A 327 -6.84 9.37 15.43
C VAL A 327 -6.71 7.84 15.34
N VAL A 328 -7.85 7.17 15.49
CA VAL A 328 -8.02 5.75 15.17
C VAL A 328 -9.28 5.50 14.33
N ARG A 329 -9.26 4.44 13.52
CA ARG A 329 -10.25 4.18 12.44
C ARG A 329 -10.66 2.70 12.36
N GLY A 330 -11.75 2.40 11.65
CA GLY A 330 -12.11 1.04 11.20
C GLY A 330 -13.01 0.20 12.10
N GLY A 331 -13.11 0.51 13.40
CA GLY A 331 -13.85 -0.35 14.35
C GLY A 331 -13.11 -1.66 14.64
N CYS A 332 -13.69 -2.56 15.44
CA CYS A 332 -13.03 -3.80 15.82
C CYS A 332 -14.01 -4.95 16.07
N PHE A 333 -13.46 -6.10 16.44
CA PHE A 333 -14.22 -7.29 16.78
C PHE A 333 -15.23 -7.07 17.94
N GLU A 334 -14.96 -6.24 18.95
CA GLU A 334 -15.69 -6.30 20.24
C GLU A 334 -16.78 -5.21 20.50
N THR A 335 -17.11 -4.33 19.55
CA THR A 335 -18.03 -3.20 19.81
C THR A 335 -19.51 -3.63 19.95
N ARG A 336 -19.94 -3.97 21.18
CA ARG A 336 -21.21 -4.68 21.44
C ARG A 336 -22.51 -3.90 21.14
N PHE A 337 -22.52 -2.56 21.16
CA PHE A 337 -23.77 -1.78 21.05
C PHE A 337 -23.87 -0.89 19.80
N ASP A 338 -22.74 -0.62 19.16
CA ASP A 338 -22.61 0.31 18.03
C ASP A 338 -21.60 -0.21 16.99
N SER A 339 -21.41 -1.53 16.91
CA SER A 339 -20.33 -2.09 16.08
C SER A 339 -20.39 -1.64 14.63
N THR A 340 -21.57 -1.64 14.01
CA THR A 340 -21.70 -1.21 12.63
C THR A 340 -21.45 0.29 12.47
N ASN A 341 -21.77 1.10 13.49
CA ASN A 341 -21.45 2.53 13.54
C ASN A 341 -19.93 2.74 13.49
N THR A 342 -19.18 2.00 14.30
CA THR A 342 -17.71 2.15 14.39
C THR A 342 -16.97 1.68 13.15
N CYS A 343 -17.60 0.84 12.33
CA CYS A 343 -17.03 0.30 11.09
C CYS A 343 -17.32 1.15 9.85
N ARG A 344 -18.04 2.28 9.97
CA ARG A 344 -18.30 3.18 8.84
C ARG A 344 -17.01 3.85 8.37
N ALA A 345 -16.91 4.10 7.06
CA ALA A 345 -15.81 4.83 6.42
C ALA A 345 -15.46 6.13 7.15
N SER A 346 -16.48 6.84 7.62
CA SER A 346 -16.38 8.17 8.21
C SER A 346 -16.23 8.16 9.72
N TYR A 347 -16.43 7.04 10.42
CA TYR A 347 -16.39 7.01 11.89
C TYR A 347 -14.97 7.24 12.42
N ARG A 348 -14.80 8.31 13.20
CA ARG A 348 -13.51 8.71 13.80
C ARG A 348 -13.56 8.49 15.30
N ALA A 349 -12.43 8.09 15.88
CA ALA A 349 -12.22 8.12 17.31
C ALA A 349 -10.78 8.53 17.61
N ALA A 350 -10.46 8.72 18.88
CA ALA A 350 -9.12 9.08 19.31
C ALA A 350 -8.72 8.41 20.60
N LEU A 351 -7.42 8.13 20.72
CA LEU A 351 -6.81 7.51 21.88
C LEU A 351 -5.48 8.20 22.20
N ALA A 352 -5.08 8.17 23.47
CA ALA A 352 -3.77 8.67 23.87
C ALA A 352 -2.66 7.80 23.21
N PRO A 353 -1.58 8.41 22.67
CA PRO A 353 -0.58 7.69 21.88
C PRO A 353 0.15 6.57 22.64
N GLU A 354 0.18 6.63 23.97
CA GLU A 354 0.76 5.63 24.86
C GLU A 354 -0.16 4.44 25.14
N ASN A 355 -1.46 4.55 24.83
CA ASN A 355 -2.43 3.49 25.09
C ASN A 355 -2.24 2.32 24.11
N SER A 356 -2.39 1.10 24.63
CA SER A 356 -2.26 -0.14 23.85
C SER A 356 -3.41 -1.11 24.16
N PRO A 357 -4.67 -0.76 23.85
CA PRO A 357 -5.81 -1.64 24.12
C PRO A 357 -5.78 -2.90 23.25
N GLY A 358 -6.41 -3.98 23.72
CA GLY A 358 -6.46 -5.27 23.02
C GLY A 358 -7.34 -5.32 21.76
N THR A 359 -7.84 -4.17 21.33
CA THR A 359 -8.69 -3.99 20.16
C THR A 359 -8.07 -3.09 19.10
N VAL A 360 -6.85 -2.57 19.35
CA VAL A 360 -6.19 -1.62 18.45
C VAL A 360 -4.88 -2.20 17.94
N GLY A 361 -4.75 -2.20 16.61
CA GLY A 361 -3.55 -2.48 15.86
C GLY A 361 -3.26 -1.34 14.87
N PHE A 362 -2.75 -1.68 13.70
CA PHE A 362 -2.44 -0.71 12.66
C PHE A 362 -2.17 -1.39 11.32
N ARG A 363 -2.26 -0.60 10.25
CA ARG A 363 -1.61 -0.88 8.96
C ARG A 363 -0.63 0.22 8.62
N VAL A 364 0.22 -0.04 7.64
CA VAL A 364 1.29 0.87 7.23
C VAL A 364 1.04 1.44 5.84
N ALA A 365 1.56 2.64 5.60
CA ALA A 365 1.68 3.25 4.30
C ALA A 365 3.15 3.50 3.95
N ARG A 366 3.43 3.66 2.66
CA ARG A 366 4.77 3.89 2.15
C ARG A 366 4.75 4.69 0.86
N THR A 367 5.73 5.56 0.69
CA THR A 367 5.92 6.26 -0.59
C THR A 367 6.51 5.31 -1.65
N PRO A 368 6.13 5.47 -2.93
CA PRO A 368 6.73 4.73 -4.03
C PRO A 368 8.26 4.81 -4.07
#